data_AF-A0A0F9A0F9-F1
#
_entry.id   AF-A0A0F9A0F9-F1
#
_cell.length_a   1.000
_cell.length_b   1.000
_cell.length_c   1.000
_cell.angle_alpha   90.00
_cell.angle_beta   90.00
_cell.angle_gamma   90.00
#
_symmetry.space_group_name_H-M   'P 1'
#
loop_
_entity.id
_entity.type
_entity.pdbx_description
1 polymer ?
#
loop_
_entity_poly.entity_id
_entity_poly.type
_entity_poly.pdbx_seq_one_letter_code
_entity_poly.pdbx_strand_id
1 'polypeptide(L)'
;MRELVSKYVGSCRKCDADIAIGTRIVYEKRIGIFCLACAPTDTEEIRAYRQEGADRKAAKYEEWAAKRREKATKVFDADQHYTGDLAFNTQPGHIPARARLIRRHEREYESLQKATQMEEKASSLRHVRVKGDAEKERQALREKVLSWLKIGMAIDTISLGYGTVLKINKKTATIGSCGASKTYTTNVPIHFLCQIRKEG
;
A
#
# COMPACT_ATOMS: atom_id res chain seq x y z
N MET A 1 -10.74 15.96 -3.18
CA MET A 1 -12.01 16.63 -2.86
C MET A 1 -12.62 17.15 -4.13
N ARG A 2 -13.94 17.02 -4.26
CA ARG A 2 -14.70 17.52 -5.42
C ARG A 2 -15.81 18.43 -4.91
N GLU A 3 -15.98 19.57 -5.57
CA GLU A 3 -17.15 20.40 -5.37
C GLU A 3 -18.34 19.77 -6.09
N LEU A 4 -19.46 19.64 -5.38
CA LEU A 4 -20.70 19.10 -5.91
C LEU A 4 -21.88 19.94 -5.40
N VAL A 5 -23.01 19.84 -6.07
CA VAL A 5 -24.29 20.36 -5.56
C VAL A 5 -24.99 19.21 -4.85
N SER A 6 -25.40 19.40 -3.59
CA SER A 6 -26.06 18.35 -2.82
C SER A 6 -27.41 17.97 -3.44
N LYS A 7 -27.60 16.68 -3.70
CA LYS A 7 -28.89 16.14 -4.17
C LYS A 7 -29.81 15.68 -3.04
N TYR A 8 -29.25 15.51 -1.84
CA TYR A 8 -29.93 14.96 -0.68
C TYR A 8 -29.64 15.82 0.54
N VAL A 9 -30.53 15.75 1.55
CA VAL A 9 -30.24 16.34 2.85
C VAL A 9 -29.11 15.54 3.51
N GLY A 10 -28.14 16.22 4.08
CA GLY A 10 -27.05 15.61 4.83
C GLY A 10 -26.49 16.60 5.84
N SER A 11 -25.57 16.17 6.70
CA SER A 11 -24.90 17.04 7.67
C SER A 11 -23.42 17.23 7.33
N CYS A 12 -22.88 18.40 7.68
CA CYS A 12 -21.47 18.67 7.53
C CYS A 12 -20.65 17.87 8.56
N ARG A 13 -19.63 17.14 8.11
CA ARG A 13 -18.80 16.30 9.00
C ARG A 13 -18.04 17.03 10.12
N LYS A 14 -17.78 18.34 9.98
CA LYS A 14 -16.95 19.14 10.90
C LYS A 14 -17.75 19.98 11.89
N CYS A 15 -18.85 20.60 11.44
CA CYS A 15 -19.69 21.46 12.27
C CYS A 15 -21.10 20.91 12.52
N ASP A 16 -21.41 19.72 12.00
CA ASP A 16 -22.72 19.06 12.07
C ASP A 16 -23.91 19.88 11.58
N ALA A 17 -23.66 21.00 10.87
CA ALA A 17 -24.72 21.81 10.28
C ALA A 17 -25.46 21.04 9.18
N ASP A 18 -26.78 21.19 9.16
CA ASP A 18 -27.63 20.61 8.13
C ASP A 18 -27.40 21.29 6.77
N ILE A 19 -27.25 20.47 5.74
CA ILE A 19 -27.01 20.87 4.36
C ILE A 19 -28.29 20.60 3.58
N ALA A 20 -28.89 21.69 3.10
CA ALA A 20 -30.08 21.64 2.26
C ALA A 20 -29.77 21.08 0.86
N ILE A 21 -30.82 20.61 0.19
CA ILE A 21 -30.75 20.20 -1.22
C ILE A 21 -30.43 21.44 -2.07
N GLY A 22 -29.52 21.31 -3.03
CA GLY A 22 -29.10 22.42 -3.90
C GLY A 22 -27.93 23.25 -3.37
N THR A 23 -27.45 23.02 -2.15
CA THR A 23 -26.28 23.74 -1.61
C THR A 23 -24.97 23.20 -2.21
N ARG A 24 -24.01 24.09 -2.48
CA ARG A 24 -22.65 23.71 -2.90
C ARG A 24 -21.90 23.11 -1.71
N ILE A 25 -21.34 21.93 -1.91
CA ILE A 25 -20.64 21.14 -0.89
C ILE A 25 -19.30 20.66 -1.41
N VAL A 26 -18.40 20.34 -0.47
CA VAL A 26 -17.16 19.63 -0.78
C VAL A 26 -17.31 18.18 -0.34
N TYR A 27 -17.19 17.26 -1.30
CA TYR A 27 -17.28 15.83 -1.06
C TYR A 27 -15.92 15.15 -1.17
N GLU A 28 -15.63 14.28 -0.21
CA GLU A 28 -14.50 13.36 -0.25
C GLU A 28 -14.96 11.94 0.06
N LYS A 29 -14.69 11.01 -0.85
CA LYS A 29 -15.25 9.64 -0.84
C LYS A 29 -15.00 8.86 0.46
N ARG A 30 -13.91 9.18 1.17
CA ARG A 30 -13.51 8.47 2.40
C ARG A 30 -13.99 9.16 3.69
N ILE A 31 -14.32 10.45 3.64
CA ILE A 31 -14.55 11.26 4.85
C ILE A 31 -16.01 11.72 4.94
N GLY A 32 -16.63 12.00 3.80
CA GLY A 32 -18.02 12.44 3.72
C GLY A 32 -18.17 13.82 3.09
N ILE A 33 -19.19 14.54 3.54
CA ILE A 33 -19.61 15.83 3.02
C ILE A 33 -19.18 16.94 3.97
N PHE A 34 -18.67 18.03 3.41
CA PHE A 34 -18.30 19.25 4.11
C PHE A 34 -19.04 20.45 3.56
N CYS A 35 -19.34 21.39 4.44
CA CYS A 35 -19.71 22.76 4.09
C CYS A 35 -18.51 23.46 3.41
N LEU A 36 -18.75 24.41 2.51
CA LEU A 36 -17.66 25.13 1.81
C LEU A 36 -16.68 25.81 2.78
N ALA A 37 -17.19 26.41 3.86
CA ALA A 37 -16.36 27.06 4.88
C ALA A 37 -15.56 26.06 5.74
N CYS A 38 -16.04 24.81 5.82
CA CYS A 38 -15.51 23.78 6.71
C CYS A 38 -14.55 22.83 6.01
N ALA A 39 -14.41 22.95 4.68
CA ALA A 39 -13.61 22.05 3.87
C ALA A 39 -12.14 22.18 4.25
N PRO A 40 -11.46 21.09 4.65
CA PRO A 40 -10.05 21.17 5.02
C PRO A 40 -9.24 21.45 3.76
N THR A 41 -8.52 22.59 3.77
CA THR A 41 -7.62 23.02 2.69
C THR A 41 -6.18 22.63 2.97
N ASP A 42 -5.80 22.50 4.25
CA ASP A 42 -4.46 22.11 4.66
C ASP A 42 -4.17 20.62 4.40
N THR A 43 -2.97 20.32 3.92
CA THR A 43 -2.57 18.96 3.53
C THR A 43 -2.47 18.01 4.71
N GLU A 44 -2.05 18.48 5.88
CA GLU A 44 -1.91 17.64 7.08
C GLU A 44 -3.28 17.40 7.72
N GLU A 45 -4.16 18.40 7.74
CA GLU A 45 -5.56 18.21 8.15
C GLU A 45 -6.27 17.17 7.25
N ILE A 46 -6.08 17.26 5.92
CA ILE A 46 -6.58 16.26 4.96
C ILE A 46 -6.00 14.87 5.26
N ARG A 47 -4.71 14.77 5.60
CA ARG A 47 -4.06 13.50 5.95
C ARG A 47 -4.72 12.88 7.18
N ALA A 48 -4.90 13.65 8.25
CA ALA A 48 -5.49 13.19 9.49
C ALA A 48 -6.89 12.60 9.27
N TYR A 49 -7.78 13.31 8.57
CA TYR A 49 -9.13 12.80 8.28
C TYR A 49 -9.11 11.53 7.42
N ARG A 50 -8.23 11.47 6.41
CA ARG A 50 -8.11 10.28 5.57
C ARG A 50 -7.56 9.09 6.35
N GLN A 51 -6.63 9.34 7.28
CA GLN A 51 -6.04 8.34 8.16
C GLN A 51 -7.13 7.77 9.09
N GLU A 52 -7.89 8.63 9.76
CA GLU A 52 -8.98 8.21 10.64
C GLU A 52 -10.04 7.35 9.90
N GLY A 53 -10.42 7.75 8.68
CA GLY A 53 -11.32 6.96 7.84
C GLY A 53 -10.72 5.63 7.38
N ALA A 54 -9.40 5.60 7.14
CA ALA A 54 -8.68 4.38 6.80
C ALA A 54 -8.57 3.43 7.99
N ASP A 55 -8.25 3.94 9.18
CA ASP A 55 -8.09 3.18 10.41
C ASP A 55 -9.42 2.55 10.83
N ARG A 56 -10.53 3.29 10.76
CA ARG A 56 -11.88 2.74 10.98
C ARG A 56 -12.20 1.58 10.05
N LYS A 57 -11.75 1.67 8.79
CA LYS A 57 -11.97 0.60 7.82
C LYS A 57 -11.03 -0.58 8.04
N ALA A 58 -9.76 -0.33 8.39
CA ALA A 58 -8.78 -1.34 8.74
C ALA A 58 -9.23 -2.15 9.97
N ALA A 59 -9.69 -1.48 11.03
CA ALA A 59 -10.23 -2.13 12.23
C ALA A 59 -11.38 -3.09 11.90
N LYS A 60 -12.28 -2.74 10.98
CA LYS A 60 -13.34 -3.65 10.52
C LYS A 60 -12.80 -4.89 9.81
N TYR A 61 -11.76 -4.73 8.99
CA TYR A 61 -11.14 -5.87 8.33
C TYR A 61 -10.42 -6.79 9.32
N GLU A 62 -9.74 -6.23 10.31
CA GLU A 62 -9.09 -6.97 11.39
C GLU A 62 -10.12 -7.74 12.23
N GLU A 63 -11.24 -7.11 12.59
CA GLU A 63 -12.34 -7.76 13.29
C GLU A 63 -12.90 -8.94 12.47
N TRP A 64 -13.11 -8.75 11.17
CA TRP A 64 -13.58 -9.82 10.29
C TRP A 64 -12.57 -10.95 10.10
N ALA A 65 -11.28 -10.62 10.02
CA ALA A 65 -10.20 -11.60 9.95
C ALA A 65 -10.13 -12.42 11.24
N ALA A 66 -10.19 -11.77 12.41
CA ALA A 66 -10.20 -12.42 13.71
C ALA A 66 -11.38 -13.41 13.85
N LYS A 67 -12.60 -12.98 13.51
CA LYS A 67 -13.79 -13.85 13.53
C LYS A 67 -13.65 -15.06 12.60
N ARG A 68 -12.99 -14.91 11.46
CA ARG A 68 -12.73 -16.02 10.52
C ARG A 68 -11.73 -17.01 11.09
N ARG A 69 -10.64 -16.52 11.68
CA ARG A 69 -9.65 -17.37 12.35
C ARG A 69 -10.25 -18.13 13.52
N GLU A 70 -11.02 -17.46 14.35
CA GLU A 70 -11.68 -18.09 15.50
C GLU A 70 -12.63 -19.22 15.07
N LYS A 71 -13.36 -19.04 13.97
CA LYS A 71 -14.22 -20.10 13.43
C LYS A 71 -13.42 -21.26 12.86
N ALA A 72 -12.40 -20.98 12.05
CA ALA A 72 -11.56 -22.02 11.44
C ALA A 72 -10.79 -22.82 12.51
N THR A 73 -10.20 -22.15 13.50
CA THR A 73 -9.50 -22.79 14.63
C THR A 73 -10.41 -23.73 15.41
N LYS A 74 -11.63 -23.30 15.76
CA LYS A 74 -12.62 -24.18 16.41
C LYS A 74 -12.92 -25.45 15.61
N VAL A 75 -12.96 -25.38 14.29
CA VAL A 75 -13.19 -26.56 13.44
C VAL A 75 -11.97 -27.49 13.45
N PHE A 76 -10.75 -26.94 13.35
CA PHE A 76 -9.53 -27.74 13.45
C PHE A 76 -9.38 -28.39 14.83
N ASP A 77 -9.68 -27.67 15.90
CA ASP A 77 -9.63 -28.18 17.28
C ASP A 77 -10.66 -29.30 17.48
N ALA A 78 -11.88 -29.15 16.94
CA ALA A 78 -12.92 -30.18 17.02
C ALA A 78 -12.57 -31.46 16.22
N ASP A 79 -11.71 -31.33 15.21
CA ASP A 79 -11.27 -32.45 14.36
C ASP A 79 -9.87 -32.98 14.76
N GLN A 80 -9.29 -32.49 15.87
CA GLN A 80 -7.92 -32.81 16.28
C GLN A 80 -7.70 -34.30 16.49
N HIS A 81 -8.70 -35.05 16.98
CA HIS A 81 -8.59 -36.51 17.18
C HIS A 81 -8.35 -37.29 15.88
N TYR A 82 -8.72 -36.76 14.71
CA TYR A 82 -8.45 -37.40 13.42
C TYR A 82 -6.99 -37.23 12.94
N THR A 83 -6.26 -36.22 13.45
CA THR A 83 -4.87 -35.97 12.99
C THR A 83 -3.89 -37.05 13.42
N GLY A 84 -4.13 -37.71 14.56
CA GLY A 84 -3.29 -38.80 15.08
C GLY A 84 -3.75 -40.20 14.67
N ASP A 85 -4.90 -40.34 14.02
CA ASP A 85 -5.45 -41.65 13.66
C ASP A 85 -4.81 -42.17 12.36
N LEU A 86 -3.74 -42.94 12.51
CA LEU A 86 -3.01 -43.53 11.38
C LEU A 86 -3.91 -44.46 10.55
N ALA A 87 -4.80 -45.23 11.17
CA ALA A 87 -5.69 -46.14 10.46
C ALA A 87 -6.67 -45.35 9.59
N PHE A 88 -7.30 -44.31 10.13
CA PHE A 88 -8.20 -43.44 9.38
C PHE A 88 -7.50 -42.72 8.21
N ASN A 89 -6.27 -42.23 8.44
CA ASN A 89 -5.53 -41.44 7.47
C ASN A 89 -4.89 -42.29 6.35
N THR A 90 -4.44 -43.51 6.65
CA THR A 90 -3.65 -44.34 5.71
C THR A 90 -4.41 -45.51 5.10
N GLN A 91 -5.60 -45.86 5.62
CA GLN A 91 -6.37 -46.96 5.06
C GLN A 91 -6.67 -46.72 3.56
N PRO A 92 -6.35 -47.70 2.70
CA PRO A 92 -6.60 -47.60 1.27
C PRO A 92 -8.11 -47.62 0.98
N GLY A 93 -8.50 -47.02 -0.14
CA GLY A 93 -9.89 -46.95 -0.58
C GLY A 93 -10.61 -45.64 -0.24
N HIS A 94 -11.84 -45.49 -0.75
CA HIS A 94 -12.66 -44.29 -0.54
C HIS A 94 -13.46 -44.41 0.76
N ILE A 95 -13.06 -43.66 1.78
CA ILE A 95 -13.78 -43.55 3.05
C ILE A 95 -14.60 -42.25 3.04
N PRO A 96 -15.95 -42.30 2.99
CA PRO A 96 -16.78 -41.10 2.90
C PRO A 96 -16.58 -40.10 4.04
N ALA A 97 -16.30 -40.60 5.25
CA ALA A 97 -16.00 -39.76 6.40
C ALA A 97 -14.71 -38.93 6.21
N ARG A 98 -13.64 -39.54 5.68
CA ARG A 98 -12.39 -38.86 5.35
C ARG A 98 -12.59 -37.81 4.26
N ALA A 99 -13.36 -38.13 3.22
CA ALA A 99 -13.69 -37.17 2.17
C ALA A 99 -14.47 -35.95 2.71
N ARG A 100 -15.39 -36.15 3.66
CA ARG A 100 -16.10 -35.04 4.32
C ARG A 100 -15.18 -34.20 5.18
N LEU A 101 -14.28 -34.84 5.94
CA LEU A 101 -13.28 -34.16 6.76
C LEU A 101 -12.36 -33.28 5.91
N ILE A 102 -11.78 -33.84 4.83
CA ILE A 102 -10.90 -33.12 3.91
C ILE A 102 -11.60 -31.90 3.33
N ARG A 103 -12.82 -32.05 2.78
CA ARG A 103 -13.58 -30.91 2.23
C ARG A 103 -13.89 -29.84 3.27
N ARG A 104 -14.13 -30.24 4.52
CA ARG A 104 -14.34 -29.28 5.62
C ARG A 104 -13.05 -28.52 5.90
N HIS A 105 -11.93 -29.22 6.04
CA HIS A 105 -10.61 -28.60 6.26
C HIS A 105 -10.21 -27.67 5.11
N GLU A 106 -10.43 -28.07 3.84
CA GLU A 106 -10.20 -27.22 2.67
C GLU A 106 -10.96 -25.88 2.78
N ARG A 107 -12.24 -25.91 3.15
CA ARG A 107 -13.05 -24.69 3.34
C ARG A 107 -12.53 -23.80 4.47
N GLU A 108 -12.03 -24.40 5.55
CA GLU A 108 -11.46 -23.64 6.66
C GLU A 108 -10.07 -23.07 6.31
N TYR A 109 -9.25 -23.81 5.56
CA TYR A 109 -8.01 -23.27 4.99
C TYR A 109 -8.26 -22.09 4.06
N GLU A 110 -9.25 -22.18 3.16
CA GLU A 110 -9.66 -21.03 2.35
C GLU A 110 -10.13 -19.85 3.21
N SER A 111 -10.80 -20.13 4.33
CA SER A 111 -11.25 -19.09 5.27
C SER A 111 -10.07 -18.42 5.98
N LEU A 112 -9.02 -19.16 6.33
CA LEU A 112 -7.76 -18.62 6.87
C LEU A 112 -7.02 -17.77 5.82
N GLN A 113 -6.92 -18.23 4.58
CA GLN A 113 -6.32 -17.45 3.50
C GLN A 113 -7.05 -16.11 3.30
N LYS A 114 -8.39 -16.14 3.32
CA LYS A 114 -9.21 -14.91 3.26
C LYS A 114 -8.96 -14.00 4.47
N ALA A 115 -8.75 -14.54 5.67
CA ALA A 115 -8.40 -13.74 6.84
C ALA A 115 -7.05 -13.03 6.65
N THR A 116 -6.03 -13.72 6.15
CA THR A 116 -4.72 -13.12 5.83
C THR A 116 -4.85 -12.00 4.79
N GLN A 117 -5.61 -12.22 3.72
CA GLN A 117 -5.86 -11.17 2.71
C GLN A 117 -6.58 -9.94 3.30
N MET A 118 -7.48 -10.14 4.26
CA MET A 118 -8.14 -9.03 4.96
C MET A 118 -7.16 -8.21 5.80
N GLU A 119 -6.18 -8.85 6.45
CA GLU A 119 -5.16 -8.16 7.23
C GLU A 119 -4.15 -7.42 6.37
N GLU A 120 -3.70 -8.03 5.27
CA GLU A 120 -2.86 -7.35 4.28
C GLU A 120 -3.57 -6.10 3.75
N LYS A 121 -4.88 -6.21 3.51
CA LYS A 121 -5.70 -5.08 3.10
C LYS A 121 -5.85 -4.04 4.20
N ALA A 122 -6.00 -4.45 5.46
CA ALA A 122 -6.05 -3.53 6.60
C ALA A 122 -4.74 -2.74 6.74
N SER A 123 -3.61 -3.44 6.64
CA SER A 123 -2.26 -2.85 6.64
C SER A 123 -2.09 -1.85 5.50
N SER A 124 -2.44 -2.24 4.27
CA SER A 124 -2.38 -1.36 3.10
C SER A 124 -3.25 -0.10 3.24
N LEU A 125 -4.43 -0.21 3.87
CA LEU A 125 -5.32 0.93 4.06
C LEU A 125 -4.72 2.00 4.98
N ARG A 126 -3.94 1.61 6.00
CA ARG A 126 -3.31 2.54 6.95
C ARG A 126 -2.24 3.43 6.30
N HIS A 127 -1.77 3.11 5.10
CA HIS A 127 -0.83 3.96 4.36
C HIS A 127 -1.58 4.95 3.45
N VAL A 128 -2.01 6.07 4.04
CA VAL A 128 -2.69 7.14 3.32
C VAL A 128 -1.69 8.02 2.58
N ARG A 129 -1.90 8.19 1.27
CA ARG A 129 -1.14 9.14 0.43
C ARG A 129 -1.90 10.44 0.22
N VAL A 130 -1.21 11.56 0.37
CA VAL A 130 -1.68 12.91 0.07
C VAL A 130 -0.89 13.51 -1.09
N LYS A 131 -1.47 14.50 -1.77
CA LYS A 131 -0.80 15.22 -2.85
C LYS A 131 0.49 15.84 -2.31
N GLY A 132 1.62 15.55 -2.94
CA GLY A 132 2.94 16.06 -2.55
C GLY A 132 3.84 15.04 -1.85
N ASP A 133 3.30 13.96 -1.29
CA ASP A 133 4.09 12.95 -0.56
C ASP A 133 5.13 12.29 -1.47
N ALA A 134 4.75 11.94 -2.70
CA ALA A 134 5.67 11.36 -3.67
C ALA A 134 6.81 12.31 -4.07
N GLU A 135 6.57 13.63 -4.09
CA GLU A 135 7.63 14.59 -4.40
C GLU A 135 8.54 14.83 -3.19
N LYS A 136 7.98 14.83 -1.97
CA LYS A 136 8.76 14.83 -0.72
C LYS A 136 9.69 13.62 -0.64
N GLU A 137 9.19 12.42 -0.93
CA GLU A 137 9.98 11.19 -1.00
C GLU A 137 11.10 11.29 -2.04
N ARG A 138 10.78 11.75 -3.25
CA ARG A 138 11.80 11.96 -4.30
C ARG A 138 12.84 13.00 -3.87
N GLN A 139 12.44 14.06 -3.18
CA GLN A 139 13.37 15.07 -2.70
C GLN A 139 14.30 14.50 -1.63
N ALA A 140 13.78 13.76 -0.65
CA ALA A 140 14.60 13.08 0.35
C ALA A 140 15.59 12.08 -0.28
N LEU A 141 15.16 11.33 -1.31
CA LEU A 141 16.06 10.46 -2.07
C LEU A 141 17.13 11.27 -2.82
N ARG A 142 16.77 12.40 -3.44
CA ARG A 142 17.74 13.28 -4.11
C ARG A 142 18.77 13.82 -3.13
N GLU A 143 18.34 14.29 -1.96
CA GLU A 143 19.23 14.82 -0.91
C GLU A 143 20.19 13.74 -0.40
N LYS A 144 19.68 12.53 -0.16
CA LYS A 144 20.50 11.36 0.20
C LYS A 144 21.52 11.00 -0.87
N VAL A 145 21.19 11.12 -2.15
CA VAL A 145 22.13 10.83 -3.24
C VAL A 145 23.14 11.96 -3.40
N LEU A 146 22.69 13.21 -3.36
CA LEU A 146 23.54 14.39 -3.47
C LEU A 146 24.57 14.49 -2.34
N SER A 147 24.32 13.91 -1.16
CA SER A 147 25.28 13.92 -0.06
C SER A 147 26.56 13.13 -0.35
N TRP A 148 26.53 12.18 -1.29
CA TRP A 148 27.70 11.37 -1.64
C TRP A 148 28.09 11.41 -3.12
N LEU A 149 27.21 11.89 -4.00
CA LEU A 149 27.47 11.98 -5.43
C LEU A 149 28.54 13.04 -5.72
N LYS A 150 29.62 12.65 -6.39
CA LYS A 150 30.71 13.55 -6.81
C LYS A 150 30.91 13.48 -8.32
N ILE A 151 31.37 14.60 -8.90
CA ILE A 151 31.81 14.64 -10.30
C ILE A 151 33.06 13.76 -10.43
N GLY A 152 33.13 12.95 -11.48
CA GLY A 152 34.19 11.97 -11.72
C GLY A 152 33.96 10.59 -11.11
N MET A 153 32.90 10.41 -10.30
CA MET A 153 32.57 9.11 -9.70
C MET A 153 32.11 8.11 -10.76
N ALA A 154 32.60 6.87 -10.67
CA ALA A 154 32.11 5.76 -11.49
C ALA A 154 30.81 5.19 -10.90
N ILE A 155 29.82 4.98 -11.75
CA ILE A 155 28.47 4.57 -11.38
C ILE A 155 27.97 3.57 -12.41
N ASP A 156 27.43 2.44 -11.96
CA ASP A 156 26.78 1.44 -12.80
C ASP A 156 25.27 1.72 -12.95
N THR A 157 24.86 2.22 -14.11
CA THR A 157 23.46 2.51 -14.39
C THR A 157 22.81 1.39 -15.17
N ILE A 158 21.58 1.00 -14.81
CA ILE A 158 20.80 -0.02 -15.53
C ILE A 158 20.67 0.29 -17.04
N SER A 159 20.63 1.58 -17.42
CA SER A 159 20.42 2.00 -18.81
C SER A 159 21.70 2.09 -19.67
N LEU A 160 22.87 2.33 -19.09
CA LEU A 160 24.14 2.54 -19.83
C LEU A 160 25.28 1.61 -19.38
N GLY A 161 25.05 0.79 -18.36
CA GLY A 161 26.12 0.11 -17.64
C GLY A 161 27.00 1.11 -16.89
N TYR A 162 28.31 0.81 -16.83
CA TYR A 162 29.32 1.64 -16.20
C TYR A 162 29.52 2.97 -16.92
N GLY A 163 29.46 4.06 -16.16
CA GLY A 163 29.76 5.41 -16.64
C GLY A 163 30.33 6.30 -15.54
N THR A 164 30.86 7.45 -15.93
CA THR A 164 31.38 8.47 -15.02
C THR A 164 30.46 9.67 -14.95
N VAL A 165 30.31 10.25 -13.76
CA VAL A 165 29.51 11.45 -13.55
C VAL A 165 30.26 12.66 -14.12
N LEU A 166 29.72 13.26 -15.18
CA LEU A 166 30.32 14.44 -15.82
C LEU A 166 29.80 15.75 -15.19
N LYS A 167 28.51 15.80 -14.87
CA LYS A 167 27.85 17.01 -14.36
C LYS A 167 26.72 16.65 -13.40
N ILE A 168 26.56 17.43 -12.33
CA ILE A 168 25.45 17.29 -11.38
C ILE A 168 24.59 18.55 -11.46
N ASN A 169 23.30 18.39 -11.76
CA ASN A 169 22.29 19.43 -11.69
C ASN A 169 21.37 19.20 -10.47
N LYS A 170 20.44 20.12 -10.21
CA LYS A 170 19.52 20.03 -9.06
C LYS A 170 18.63 18.76 -9.04
N LYS A 171 18.25 18.24 -10.21
CA LYS A 171 17.34 17.08 -10.34
C LYS A 171 17.92 15.91 -11.14
N THR A 172 18.95 16.15 -11.93
CA THR A 172 19.54 15.20 -12.89
C THR A 172 21.05 15.22 -12.77
N ALA A 173 21.69 14.09 -13.05
CA ALA A 173 23.12 14.02 -13.29
C ALA A 173 23.37 13.58 -14.73
N THR A 174 24.37 14.18 -15.36
CA THR A 174 24.82 13.79 -16.69
C THR A 174 25.92 12.74 -16.52
N ILE A 175 25.68 11.55 -17.04
CA ILE A 175 26.61 10.42 -16.98
C ILE A 175 27.16 10.20 -18.39
N GLY A 176 28.48 10.12 -18.48
CA GLY A 176 29.19 9.75 -19.68
C GLY A 176 29.64 8.30 -19.60
N SER A 177 29.43 7.53 -20.66
CA SER A 177 30.05 6.21 -20.82
C SER A 177 30.87 6.20 -22.11
N CYS A 178 32.09 5.67 -22.03
CA CYS A 178 32.95 5.46 -23.19
C CYS A 178 32.70 4.04 -23.70
N GLY A 179 31.97 3.92 -24.82
CA GLY A 179 31.90 2.68 -25.58
C GLY A 179 33.13 2.49 -26.48
N ALA A 180 33.26 1.32 -27.09
CA ALA A 180 34.40 0.96 -27.94
C ALA A 180 34.64 1.90 -29.15
N SER A 181 33.63 2.67 -29.59
CA SER A 181 33.73 3.54 -30.76
C SER A 181 33.09 4.93 -30.60
N LYS A 182 32.31 5.18 -29.53
CA LYS A 182 31.59 6.45 -29.31
C LYS A 182 31.42 6.73 -27.81
N THR A 183 31.42 8.02 -27.47
CA THR A 183 31.02 8.53 -26.16
C THR A 183 29.52 8.74 -26.12
N TYR A 184 28.84 8.10 -25.16
CA TYR A 184 27.41 8.27 -24.92
C TYR A 184 27.22 9.13 -23.68
N THR A 185 26.35 10.12 -23.76
CA THR A 185 25.97 10.94 -22.61
C THR A 185 24.46 10.84 -22.38
N THR A 186 24.04 10.75 -21.12
CA THR A 186 22.62 10.70 -20.77
C THR A 186 22.36 11.42 -19.47
N ASN A 187 21.21 12.09 -19.41
CA ASN A 187 20.73 12.73 -18.20
C ASN A 187 19.88 11.75 -17.40
N VAL A 188 20.41 11.29 -16.26
CA VAL A 188 19.71 10.38 -15.37
C VAL A 188 19.14 11.16 -14.18
N PRO A 189 17.86 10.99 -13.83
CA PRO A 189 17.30 11.60 -12.63
C PRO A 189 18.01 11.08 -11.37
N ILE A 190 18.41 11.99 -10.49
CA ILE A 190 19.27 11.68 -9.32
C ILE A 190 18.64 10.63 -8.40
N HIS A 191 17.33 10.67 -8.22
CA HIS A 191 16.62 9.70 -7.38
C HIS A 191 16.71 8.24 -7.87
N PHE A 192 17.04 8.00 -9.14
CA PHE A 192 17.29 6.65 -9.66
C PHE A 192 18.71 6.14 -9.37
N LEU A 193 19.65 7.04 -9.04
CA LEU A 193 21.03 6.65 -8.73
C LEU A 193 21.17 6.02 -7.33
N CYS A 194 20.11 6.06 -6.51
CA CYS A 194 20.08 5.42 -5.20
C CYS A 194 20.12 3.87 -5.28
N GLN A 195 19.80 3.29 -6.44
CA GLN A 195 19.74 1.84 -6.65
C GLN A 195 21.07 1.25 -7.16
N ILE A 196 22.11 2.06 -7.27
CA ILE A 196 23.35 1.69 -7.95
C ILE A 196 24.40 1.20 -6.93
N ARG A 197 25.06 0.09 -7.26
CA ARG A 197 26.18 -0.44 -6.50
C ARG A 197 27.31 0.59 -6.45
N LYS A 198 27.76 0.91 -5.24
CA LYS A 198 29.01 1.63 -5.02
C LYS A 198 30.14 0.65 -5.29
N GLU A 199 30.95 0.91 -6.30
CA GLU A 199 32.31 0.40 -6.31
C GLU A 199 33.17 1.49 -5.65
N GLY A 200 33.82 1.11 -4.54
CA GLY A 200 34.66 1.97 -3.72
C GLY A 200 36.03 2.19 -4.35
#